data_AF-A0A7S0NVK1-F1
#
_entry.id   AF-A0A7S0NVK1-F1
#
_cell.length_a   1.000
_cell.length_b   1.000
_cell.length_c   1.000
_cell.angle_alpha   90.00
_cell.angle_beta   90.00
_cell.angle_gamma   90.00
#
_symmetry.space_group_name_H-M   'P 1'
#
loop_
_entity.id
_entity.type
_entity.pdbx_description
1 polymer ?
#
loop_
_entity_poly.entity_id
_entity_poly.type
_entity_poly.pdbx_seq_one_letter_code
_entity_poly.pdbx_strand_id
1 'polypeptide(L)'
;RHIFPRLQGTWIDFSTTDEEEVKRLGPLAKQRGIDLLEAPLTGGVHLVRSGDMTVLVGGDTEVFRRNLPLLNTVGGKVIHCGGWGTASVVKVISNMLAALHLVGIGEALMLGKK
;
A
#
# COMPACT_ATOMS: atom_id res chain seq x y z
N ARG A 1 20.51 9.34 30.36
CA ARG A 1 19.11 9.13 29.87
C ARG A 1 18.91 10.13 28.72
N HIS A 2 18.44 9.68 27.55
CA HIS A 2 18.32 10.42 26.27
C HIS A 2 19.55 10.37 25.34
N ILE A 3 19.87 9.17 24.80
CA ILE A 3 20.82 8.99 23.69
C ILE A 3 20.10 8.86 22.33
N PHE A 4 18.76 8.74 22.32
CA PHE A 4 17.97 8.80 21.09
C PHE A 4 17.31 10.18 20.98
N PRO A 5 17.60 10.96 19.91
CA PRO A 5 16.78 12.12 19.58
C PRO A 5 15.33 11.68 19.45
N ARG A 6 14.36 12.59 19.66
CA ARG A 6 12.96 12.32 19.26
C ARG A 6 12.98 11.81 17.82
N LEU A 7 12.61 10.55 17.60
CA LEU A 7 12.64 9.90 16.28
C LEU A 7 11.67 10.65 15.36
N GLN A 8 12.19 11.56 14.54
CA GLN A 8 11.47 12.08 13.38
C GLN A 8 11.70 11.08 12.25
N GLY A 9 10.69 10.24 11.99
CA GLY A 9 10.76 9.22 10.95
C GLY A 9 9.39 8.98 10.34
N THR A 10 9.38 8.36 9.15
CA THR A 10 8.15 7.90 8.51
C THR A 10 8.15 6.37 8.51
N TRP A 11 7.14 5.78 9.14
CA TRP A 11 6.82 4.37 8.96
C TRP A 11 6.01 4.23 7.66
N ILE A 12 6.57 3.49 6.70
CA ILE A 12 5.90 3.12 5.46
C ILE A 12 5.56 1.64 5.55
N ASP A 13 4.27 1.32 5.61
CA ASP A 13 3.79 -0.04 5.71
C ASP A 13 3.39 -0.58 4.34
N PHE A 14 4.18 -1.50 3.80
CA PHE A 14 3.90 -2.18 2.52
C PHE A 14 2.99 -3.40 2.68
N SER A 15 2.62 -3.78 3.91
CA SER A 15 1.75 -4.91 4.15
C SER A 15 0.35 -4.67 3.58
N THR A 16 -0.38 -5.76 3.35
CA THR A 16 -1.82 -5.67 3.13
C THR A 16 -2.48 -5.80 4.49
N THR A 17 -3.04 -4.70 4.98
CA THR A 17 -3.69 -4.60 6.29
C THR A 17 -5.10 -4.03 6.15
N ASP A 18 -5.85 -4.03 7.24
CA ASP A 18 -7.20 -3.49 7.28
C ASP A 18 -7.21 -1.98 7.51
N GLU A 19 -8.19 -1.29 6.91
CA GLU A 19 -8.40 0.15 7.07
C GLU A 19 -8.51 0.56 8.56
N GLU A 20 -9.19 -0.25 9.36
CA GLU A 20 -9.37 0.01 10.79
C GLU A 20 -8.03 0.07 11.53
N GLU A 21 -7.10 -0.81 11.16
CA GLU A 21 -5.81 -0.93 11.84
C GLU A 21 -4.92 0.29 11.53
N VAL A 22 -4.86 0.73 10.27
CA VAL A 22 -4.06 1.91 9.92
C VAL A 22 -4.65 3.19 10.54
N LYS A 23 -5.98 3.29 10.64
CA LYS A 23 -6.67 4.40 11.32
C LYS A 23 -6.46 4.38 12.84
N ARG A 24 -6.30 3.19 13.44
CA ARG A 24 -5.95 3.02 14.86
C ARG A 24 -4.49 3.40 15.13
N LEU A 25 -3.58 2.96 14.26
CA LEU A 25 -2.13 3.12 14.44
C LEU A 25 -1.60 4.51 14.06
N GLY A 26 -2.16 5.14 13.04
CA GLY A 26 -1.73 6.47 12.57
C GLY A 26 -1.67 7.53 13.68
N PRO A 27 -2.74 7.74 14.46
CA PRO A 27 -2.72 8.67 15.59
C PRO A 27 -1.70 8.29 16.68
N LEU A 28 -1.54 7.00 16.97
CA LEU A 28 -0.60 6.50 17.99
C LEU A 28 0.86 6.68 17.57
N ALA A 29 1.15 6.52 16.28
CA ALA A 29 2.46 6.81 15.70
C ALA A 29 2.73 8.32 15.74
N LYS A 30 1.75 9.14 15.36
CA LYS A 30 1.88 10.60 15.34
C LYS A 30 2.11 11.18 16.74
N GLN A 31 1.46 10.64 17.77
CA GLN A 31 1.72 11.00 19.19
C GLN A 31 3.17 10.73 19.62
N ARG A 32 3.86 9.80 18.95
CA ARG A 32 5.27 9.47 19.19
C ARG A 32 6.23 10.23 18.26
N GLY A 33 5.71 11.13 17.41
CA GLY A 33 6.51 11.88 16.45
C GLY A 33 6.86 11.11 15.17
N ILE A 34 6.17 9.99 14.90
CA ILE A 34 6.37 9.15 13.72
C ILE A 34 5.21 9.39 12.75
N ASP A 35 5.53 9.74 11.52
CA ASP A 35 4.54 9.80 10.44
C ASP A 35 4.24 8.38 9.94
N LEU A 36 2.99 8.13 9.52
CA LEU A 36 2.56 6.84 8.97
C LEU A 36 2.04 7.01 7.54
N LEU A 37 2.53 6.15 6.64
CA LEU A 37 1.95 5.92 5.33
C LEU A 37 1.63 4.42 5.19
N GLU A 38 0.42 4.09 4.76
CA GLU A 38 0.17 2.78 4.15
C GLU A 38 0.62 2.86 2.69
N ALA A 39 1.29 1.82 2.21
CA ALA A 39 1.84 1.73 0.88
C ALA A 39 1.66 0.32 0.25
N PRO A 40 0.49 -0.34 0.34
CA PRO A 40 0.33 -1.69 -0.20
C PRO A 40 0.69 -1.78 -1.69
N LEU A 41 1.36 -2.87 -2.06
CA LEU A 41 1.85 -3.11 -3.40
C LEU A 41 0.89 -3.98 -4.23
N THR A 42 0.77 -3.69 -5.53
CA THR A 42 0.04 -4.50 -6.50
C THR A 42 0.80 -4.64 -7.82
N GLY A 43 0.58 -5.73 -8.57
CA GLY A 43 1.34 -6.06 -9.79
C GLY A 43 2.01 -7.44 -9.78
N GLY A 44 2.11 -8.08 -8.60
CA GLY A 44 2.65 -9.44 -8.45
C GLY A 44 4.18 -9.50 -8.33
N VAL A 45 4.68 -10.60 -7.75
CA VAL A 45 6.08 -10.71 -7.29
C VAL A 45 7.13 -10.52 -8.39
N HIS A 46 6.76 -10.78 -9.63
CA HIS A 46 7.64 -10.72 -10.79
C HIS A 46 8.09 -9.28 -11.13
N LEU A 47 7.30 -8.26 -10.75
CA LEU A 47 7.62 -6.85 -10.99
C LEU A 47 8.47 -6.21 -9.87
N VAL A 48 8.67 -6.92 -8.75
CA VAL A 48 9.43 -6.39 -7.61
C VAL A 48 10.89 -6.12 -8.00
N ARG A 49 11.50 -7.02 -8.80
CA ARG A 49 12.91 -6.89 -9.21
C ARG A 49 13.16 -5.77 -10.20
N SER A 50 12.17 -5.43 -11.03
CA SER A 50 12.27 -4.32 -11.98
C SER A 50 11.87 -2.98 -11.37
N GLY A 51 11.31 -2.99 -10.15
CA GLY A 51 10.79 -1.79 -9.51
C GLY A 51 9.51 -1.29 -10.17
N ASP A 52 8.78 -2.13 -10.92
CA ASP A 52 7.58 -1.75 -11.67
C ASP A 52 6.27 -2.05 -10.93
N MET A 53 6.33 -2.28 -9.61
CA MET A 53 5.13 -2.47 -8.82
C MET A 53 4.25 -1.21 -8.86
N THR A 54 2.93 -1.38 -8.73
CA THR A 54 2.05 -0.26 -8.41
C THR A 54 1.99 -0.12 -6.89
N VAL A 55 2.34 1.07 -6.39
CA VAL A 55 2.26 1.43 -4.98
C VAL A 55 1.00 2.27 -4.77
N LEU A 56 0.10 1.80 -3.91
CA LEU A 56 -1.08 2.53 -3.49
C LEU A 56 -0.77 3.16 -2.14
N VAL A 57 -0.87 4.48 -2.01
CA VAL A 57 -0.41 5.20 -0.81
C VAL A 57 -1.55 5.94 -0.15
N GLY A 58 -1.73 5.74 1.15
CA GLY A 58 -2.70 6.44 1.97
C GLY A 58 -2.05 7.11 3.17
N GLY A 59 -2.49 8.32 3.48
CA GLY A 59 -1.97 9.13 4.58
C GLY A 59 -1.79 10.59 4.21
N ASP A 60 -1.02 11.31 5.02
CA ASP A 60 -0.79 12.74 4.85
C ASP A 60 -0.06 13.07 3.54
N THR A 61 -0.58 14.06 2.80
CA THR A 61 -0.07 14.46 1.48
C THR A 61 1.36 14.97 1.52
N GLU A 62 1.75 15.71 2.57
CA GLU A 62 3.10 16.25 2.69
C GLU A 62 4.09 15.14 3.04
N VAL A 63 3.70 14.22 3.92
CA VAL A 63 4.48 13.01 4.22
C VAL A 63 4.64 12.17 2.96
N PHE A 64 3.59 11.98 2.17
CA PHE A 64 3.65 11.29 0.88
C PHE A 64 4.65 11.95 -0.07
N ARG A 65 4.54 13.26 -0.31
CA ARG A 65 5.44 14.01 -1.21
C ARG A 65 6.89 13.87 -0.79
N ARG A 66 7.18 13.97 0.51
CA ARG A 66 8.54 13.82 1.05
C ARG A 66 9.13 12.43 0.81
N ASN A 67 8.29 11.39 0.82
CA ASN A 67 8.72 10.00 0.65
C ASN A 67 8.58 9.48 -0.79
N LEU A 68 8.01 10.27 -1.71
CA LEU A 68 7.80 9.88 -3.10
C LEU A 68 9.07 9.40 -3.83
N PRO A 69 10.26 10.02 -3.67
CA PRO A 69 11.48 9.52 -4.29
C PRO A 69 11.81 8.07 -3.88
N LEU A 70 11.59 7.71 -2.61
CA LEU A 70 11.79 6.35 -2.11
C LEU A 70 10.72 5.40 -2.66
N LEU A 71 9.46 5.81 -2.68
CA LEU A 71 8.37 4.99 -3.21
C LEU A 71 8.55 4.67 -4.70
N ASN A 72 9.12 5.60 -5.47
CA ASN A 72 9.47 5.40 -6.89
C ASN A 72 10.61 4.38 -7.10
N THR A 73 11.37 4.00 -6.06
CA THR A 73 12.41 2.96 -6.20
C THR A 73 11.84 1.55 -6.27
N VAL A 74 10.63 1.35 -5.71
CA VAL A 74 9.96 0.04 -5.67
C VAL A 74 8.79 -0.04 -6.64
N GLY A 75 8.31 1.10 -7.16
CA GLY A 75 7.18 1.12 -8.06
C GLY A 75 7.28 2.07 -9.25
N GLY A 76 6.99 1.53 -10.43
CA GLY A 76 6.85 2.27 -11.69
C GLY A 76 5.58 3.10 -11.75
N LYS A 77 4.65 2.87 -10.82
CA LYS A 77 3.46 3.71 -10.61
C LYS A 77 3.17 3.89 -9.13
N VAL A 78 3.21 5.12 -8.66
CA VAL A 78 2.88 5.47 -7.27
C VAL A 78 1.63 6.36 -7.25
N ILE A 79 0.60 5.95 -6.53
CA ILE A 79 -0.72 6.61 -6.51
C ILE A 79 -1.08 6.99 -5.07
N HIS A 80 -1.30 8.27 -4.79
CA HIS A 80 -1.85 8.72 -3.51
C HIS A 80 -3.39 8.61 -3.54
N CYS A 81 -3.92 7.72 -2.71
CA CYS A 81 -5.34 7.35 -2.67
C CYS A 81 -6.18 8.25 -1.74
N GLY A 82 -5.52 9.08 -0.92
CA GLY A 82 -6.16 9.95 0.06
C GLY A 82 -5.60 9.74 1.46
N GLY A 83 -6.44 9.97 2.47
CA GLY A 83 -6.06 9.79 3.87
C GLY A 83 -5.85 8.32 4.27
N TRP A 84 -5.53 8.10 5.54
CA TRP A 84 -5.38 6.76 6.11
C TRP A 84 -6.62 5.88 5.89
N GLY A 85 -6.39 4.67 5.42
CA GLY A 85 -7.39 3.63 5.13
C GLY A 85 -7.73 3.53 3.66
N THR A 86 -7.56 4.62 2.90
CA THR A 86 -7.98 4.67 1.49
C THR A 86 -7.19 3.71 0.62
N ALA A 87 -5.88 3.54 0.84
CA ALA A 87 -5.08 2.61 0.04
C ALA A 87 -5.40 1.16 0.39
N SER A 88 -5.67 0.85 1.67
CA SER A 88 -6.13 -0.47 2.09
C SER A 88 -7.45 -0.85 1.42
N VAL A 89 -8.45 0.05 1.39
CA VAL A 89 -9.72 -0.19 0.70
C VAL A 89 -9.51 -0.46 -0.79
N VAL A 90 -8.74 0.39 -1.48
CA VAL A 90 -8.44 0.19 -2.92
C VAL A 90 -7.72 -1.14 -3.13
N LYS A 91 -6.81 -1.53 -2.24
CA LYS A 91 -6.08 -2.79 -2.34
C LYS A 91 -7.00 -4.00 -2.17
N VAL A 92 -7.92 -3.97 -1.21
CA VAL A 92 -8.93 -5.03 -1.01
C VAL A 92 -9.81 -5.17 -2.25
N ILE A 93 -10.31 -4.06 -2.80
CA ILE A 93 -11.08 -4.07 -4.06
C ILE A 93 -10.27 -4.69 -5.20
N SER A 94 -9.01 -4.30 -5.35
CA SER A 94 -8.12 -4.83 -6.38
C SER A 94 -7.93 -6.35 -6.25
N ASN A 95 -7.72 -6.86 -5.04
CA ASN A 95 -7.58 -8.29 -4.80
C ASN A 95 -8.90 -9.05 -5.05
N MET A 96 -10.03 -8.48 -4.64
CA MET A 96 -11.36 -9.07 -4.89
C MET A 96 -11.62 -9.21 -6.40
N LEU A 97 -11.35 -8.17 -7.18
CA LEU A 97 -11.49 -8.22 -8.63
C LEU A 97 -10.56 -9.26 -9.27
N ALA A 98 -9.32 -9.37 -8.79
CA ALA A 98 -8.39 -10.39 -9.28
C ALA A 98 -8.93 -11.81 -9.04
N ALA A 99 -9.50 -12.09 -7.86
CA ALA A 99 -10.11 -13.38 -7.55
C ALA A 99 -11.33 -13.67 -8.44
N LEU A 100 -12.24 -12.69 -8.61
CA LEU A 100 -13.41 -12.83 -9.48
C LEU A 100 -13.02 -13.10 -10.93
N HIS A 101 -12.03 -12.37 -11.47
CA HIS A 101 -11.53 -12.60 -12.82
C HIS A 101 -10.93 -14.00 -12.96
N LEU A 102 -10.17 -14.48 -11.98
CA LEU A 102 -9.59 -15.82 -12.02
C LEU A 102 -10.67 -16.91 -12.10
N VAL A 103 -11.73 -16.80 -11.29
CA VAL A 103 -12.86 -17.72 -11.33
C VAL A 103 -13.58 -17.66 -12.67
N GLY A 104 -13.92 -16.46 -13.15
CA GLY A 104 -14.62 -16.27 -14.42
C GLY A 104 -13.84 -16.80 -15.63
N ILE A 105 -12.52 -16.58 -15.67
CA ILE A 105 -11.64 -17.16 -16.69
C ILE A 105 -11.64 -18.69 -16.59
N GLY A 106 -11.56 -19.25 -15.38
CA GLY A 106 -11.61 -20.69 -15.16
C GLY A 106 -12.89 -21.32 -15.71
N GLU A 107 -14.05 -20.73 -15.44
CA GLU A 107 -15.34 -21.19 -15.97
C GLU A 107 -15.41 -21.08 -17.50
N ALA A 108 -14.95 -19.97 -18.06
CA ALA A 108 -14.94 -19.77 -19.52
C ALA A 108 -14.05 -20.79 -20.25
N LEU A 109 -12.87 -21.10 -19.70
CA LEU A 109 -11.97 -22.12 -20.26
C LEU A 109 -12.58 -23.52 -20.20
N MET A 110 -13.33 -23.84 -19.15
CA MET A 110 -14.04 -25.12 -19.04
C MET A 110 -15.16 -25.27 -20.08
N LEU A 111 -15.83 -24.17 -20.45
CA LEU A 111 -16.78 -24.17 -21.56
C LEU A 111 -16.08 -24.35 -22.91
N GLY A 112 -14.96 -23.68 -23.15
CA GLY A 112 -14.21 -23.77 -24.42
C GLY A 112 -13.48 -25.10 -24.65
N LYS A 113 -13.32 -25.93 -23.62
CA LYS A 113 -12.75 -27.29 -23.74
C LYS A 113 -13.76 -28.31 -24.30
N LYS A 114 -15.07 -28.04 -24.22
CA LYS A 114 -16.11 -28.88 -24.83
C LYS A 114 -16.14 -28.68 -26.34
#